data_AF-A0A8J4SMG0-F1
#
_entry.id   AF-A0A8J4SMG0-F1
#
_cell.length_a   1.000
_cell.length_b   1.000
_cell.length_c   1.000
_cell.angle_alpha   90.00
_cell.angle_beta   90.00
_cell.angle_gamma   90.00
#
_symmetry.space_group_name_H-M   'P 1'
#
loop_
_entity.id
_entity.type
_entity.pdbx_description
1 polymer ?
#
loop_
_entity_poly.entity_id
_entity_poly.type
_entity_poly.pdbx_seq_one_letter_code
_entity_poly.pdbx_strand_id
1 'polypeptide(L)'
;MQPLLIQFRVNNSGLTVVDLTQRAFSQRYYPITFLLYIGPDPLHRKWTPVEHRMGDLLECAFFGFVSHNPNATPGNNQCHILAEHDPSESVQVICDFTNRYLNLSEV
;
A
#
# COMPACT_ATOMS: atom_id res chain seq x y z
N MET A 1 -13.40 2.06 11.40
CA MET A 1 -13.56 2.12 9.93
C MET A 1 -13.40 0.72 9.38
N GLN A 2 -14.21 0.31 8.42
CA GLN A 2 -14.03 -0.96 7.72
C GLN A 2 -12.95 -0.76 6.64
N PRO A 3 -11.94 -1.65 6.54
CA PRO A 3 -10.95 -1.59 5.46
C PRO A 3 -11.60 -1.75 4.07
N LEU A 4 -10.93 -1.21 3.05
CA LEU A 4 -11.34 -1.31 1.65
C LEU A 4 -10.55 -2.44 1.00
N LEU A 5 -11.24 -3.33 0.26
CA LEU A 5 -10.57 -4.22 -0.67
C LEU A 5 -10.08 -3.39 -1.86
N ILE A 6 -8.79 -3.45 -2.14
CA ILE A 6 -8.16 -2.64 -3.18
C ILE A 6 -7.41 -3.50 -4.19
N GLN A 7 -7.24 -2.98 -5.39
CA GLN A 7 -6.22 -3.45 -6.32
C GLN A 7 -5.00 -2.53 -6.23
N PHE A 8 -3.85 -3.12 -5.98
CA PHE A 8 -2.56 -2.43 -5.97
C PHE A 8 -1.80 -2.77 -7.26
N ARG A 9 -1.44 -1.75 -8.05
CA ARG A 9 -0.73 -1.93 -9.33
C ARG A 9 0.52 -1.08 -9.38
N VAL A 10 1.59 -1.65 -9.90
CA VAL A 10 2.88 -0.99 -10.14
C VAL A 10 3.16 -0.98 -11.64
N ASN A 11 3.63 0.14 -12.17
CA ASN A 11 4.11 0.25 -13.54
C ASN A 11 5.31 1.22 -13.61
N ASN A 12 5.89 1.41 -14.80
CA ASN A 12 7.13 2.19 -14.95
C ASN A 12 6.98 3.68 -14.59
N SER A 13 5.75 4.18 -14.43
CA SER A 13 5.47 5.59 -14.11
C SER A 13 4.99 5.81 -12.68
N GLY A 14 4.69 4.75 -11.92
CA GLY A 14 4.32 4.83 -10.51
C GLY A 14 3.36 3.74 -10.02
N LEU A 15 2.56 4.11 -9.04
CA LEU A 15 1.61 3.23 -8.33
C LEU A 15 0.16 3.65 -8.59
N THR A 16 -0.72 2.66 -8.71
CA THR A 16 -2.16 2.88 -8.80
C THR A 16 -2.89 2.05 -7.75
N VAL A 17 -3.78 2.70 -7.00
CA VAL A 17 -4.68 2.05 -6.03
C VAL A 17 -6.12 2.23 -6.50
N VAL A 18 -6.84 1.12 -6.67
CA VAL A 18 -8.26 1.10 -7.05
C VAL A 18 -9.04 0.53 -5.88
N ASP A 19 -10.06 1.22 -5.38
CA ASP A 19 -10.97 0.66 -4.37
C ASP A 19 -12.02 -0.20 -5.08
N LEU A 20 -11.87 -1.53 -4.95
CA LEU A 20 -12.74 -2.52 -5.57
C LEU A 20 -14.12 -2.57 -4.90
N THR A 21 -14.25 -2.01 -3.69
CA THR A 21 -15.54 -1.88 -3.01
C THR A 21 -16.33 -0.66 -3.47
N GLN A 22 -15.69 0.29 -4.18
CA GLN A 22 -16.26 1.54 -4.67
C GLN A 22 -16.93 2.39 -3.58
N ARG A 23 -16.40 2.35 -2.34
CA ARG A 23 -17.01 3.03 -1.18
C ARG A 23 -16.37 4.36 -0.85
N ALA A 24 -15.09 4.55 -1.18
CA ALA A 24 -14.36 5.75 -0.78
C ALA A 24 -13.74 6.51 -1.96
N PHE A 25 -13.29 5.81 -3.00
CA PHE A 25 -12.70 6.43 -4.19
C PHE A 25 -12.77 5.47 -5.38
N SER A 26 -12.67 5.97 -6.62
CA SER A 26 -12.58 5.08 -7.79
C SER A 26 -11.15 4.61 -8.01
N GLN A 27 -10.21 5.55 -8.11
CA GLN A 27 -8.79 5.27 -8.34
C GLN A 27 -7.94 6.42 -7.80
N ARG A 28 -6.75 6.10 -7.27
CA ARG A 28 -5.70 7.07 -6.96
C ARG A 28 -4.41 6.65 -7.66
N TYR A 29 -3.78 7.61 -8.32
CA TYR A 29 -2.50 7.43 -9.00
C TYR A 29 -1.42 8.22 -8.27
N TYR A 30 -0.28 7.58 -8.03
CA TYR A 30 0.89 8.16 -7.38
C TYR A 30 2.08 8.06 -8.34
N PRO A 31 2.44 9.16 -9.01
CA PRO A 31 3.60 9.18 -9.90
C PRO A 31 4.88 8.82 -9.13
N ILE A 32 5.83 8.17 -9.81
CA ILE A 32 7.12 7.78 -9.22
C ILE A 32 7.85 8.96 -8.56
N THR A 33 7.75 10.16 -9.14
CA THR A 33 8.36 11.39 -8.60
C THR A 33 7.81 11.81 -7.24
N PHE A 34 6.65 11.27 -6.85
CA PHE A 34 6.02 11.57 -5.56
C PHE A 34 6.22 10.44 -4.55
N LEU A 35 6.73 9.28 -4.96
CA LEU A 35 6.95 8.15 -4.07
C LEU A 35 8.26 8.31 -3.32
N LEU A 36 8.18 8.24 -2.00
CA LEU A 36 9.32 8.47 -1.10
C LEU A 36 9.79 7.19 -0.44
N TYR A 37 8.89 6.27 -0.14
CA TYR A 37 9.19 5.03 0.57
C TYR A 37 8.09 4.01 0.33
N ILE A 38 8.43 2.72 0.32
CA ILE A 38 7.50 1.62 0.53
C ILE A 38 8.20 0.50 1.29
N GLY A 39 7.52 -0.06 2.29
CA GLY A 39 8.07 -1.14 3.09
C GLY A 39 7.09 -1.75 4.08
N PRO A 40 7.46 -2.92 4.66
CA PRO A 40 6.68 -3.56 5.72
C PRO A 40 6.60 -2.67 6.96
N ASP A 41 5.66 -2.97 7.85
CA ASP A 41 5.63 -2.35 9.19
C ASP A 41 6.92 -2.69 9.96
N PRO A 42 7.73 -1.70 10.38
CA PRO A 42 9.00 -1.95 11.07
C PRO A 42 8.82 -2.59 12.45
N LEU A 43 7.61 -2.52 13.02
CA LEU A 43 7.27 -3.17 14.28
C LEU A 43 6.68 -4.57 14.09
N HIS A 44 6.58 -5.04 12.84
CA HIS A 44 6.00 -6.34 12.47
C HIS A 44 4.63 -6.62 13.14
N ARG A 45 3.83 -5.56 13.36
CA ARG A 45 2.48 -5.72 13.88
C ARG A 45 1.64 -6.45 12.84
N LYS A 46 0.66 -7.20 13.32
CA LYS A 46 -0.31 -7.87 12.47
C LYS A 46 -1.71 -7.36 12.77
N TRP A 47 -2.55 -7.35 11.75
CA TRP A 47 -3.97 -7.14 11.89
C TRP A 47 -4.66 -8.49 12.11
N THR A 48 -5.53 -8.59 13.10
CA THR A 48 -6.49 -9.68 13.20
C THR A 48 -7.83 -9.16 12.69
N PRO A 49 -8.31 -9.61 11.51
CA PRO A 49 -9.61 -9.22 11.01
C PRO A 49 -10.68 -9.65 12.03
N VAL A 50 -11.52 -8.71 12.49
CA VAL A 50 -12.63 -9.01 13.41
C VAL A 50 -13.67 -9.92 12.76
N GLU A 51 -13.65 -10.01 11.43
CA GLU A 51 -14.58 -10.75 10.60
C GLU A 51 -13.75 -11.53 9.57
N HIS A 52 -14.06 -12.80 9.31
CA HIS A 52 -13.49 -13.62 8.20
C HIS A 52 -13.86 -13.07 6.80
N ARG A 53 -13.88 -11.75 6.63
CA ARG A 53 -14.29 -11.04 5.40
C ARG A 53 -13.10 -10.53 4.59
N MET A 54 -11.86 -10.74 5.04
CA MET A 54 -10.66 -10.35 4.30
C MET A 54 -9.74 -11.55 4.04
N GLY A 55 -10.24 -12.49 3.24
CA GLY A 55 -9.49 -13.68 2.83
C GLY A 55 -9.38 -14.75 3.91
N ASP A 56 -8.59 -15.79 3.63
CA ASP A 56 -8.38 -16.95 4.51
C ASP A 56 -7.33 -16.69 5.61
N LEU A 57 -6.85 -15.45 5.75
CA LEU A 57 -5.82 -15.07 6.71
C LEU A 57 -6.39 -14.80 8.10
N LEU A 58 -5.85 -15.48 9.10
CA LEU A 58 -6.15 -15.26 10.52
C LEU A 58 -5.42 -14.02 11.07
N GLU A 59 -4.25 -13.72 10.51
CA GLU A 59 -3.45 -12.54 10.80
C GLU A 59 -2.83 -12.00 9.52
N CYS A 60 -2.95 -10.70 9.27
CA CYS A 60 -2.41 -10.05 8.07
C CYS A 60 -1.23 -9.15 8.44
N ALA A 61 -0.12 -9.29 7.74
CA ALA A 61 0.99 -8.33 7.84
C ALA A 61 0.59 -6.97 7.23
N PHE A 62 1.23 -5.90 7.70
CA PHE A 62 1.04 -4.56 7.14
C PHE A 62 2.23 -4.11 6.32
N PHE A 63 1.95 -3.25 5.35
CA PHE A 63 2.93 -2.40 4.70
C PHE A 63 2.38 -1.00 4.53
N GLY A 64 3.28 -0.07 4.25
CA GLY A 64 2.87 1.26 3.84
C GLY A 64 3.78 1.82 2.79
N PHE A 65 3.26 2.79 2.06
CA PHE A 65 4.06 3.65 1.21
C PHE A 65 3.85 5.11 1.59
N VAL A 66 4.90 5.91 1.42
CA VAL A 66 4.90 7.34 1.68
C VAL A 66 4.95 8.07 0.35
N SER A 67 4.07 9.05 0.17
CA SER A 67 4.05 9.91 -1.00
C SER A 67 3.96 11.39 -0.63
N HIS A 68 4.44 12.26 -1.51
CA HIS A 68 4.08 13.67 -1.46
C HIS A 68 2.56 13.84 -1.61
N ASN A 69 1.98 14.75 -0.83
CA ASN A 69 0.57 15.11 -0.96
C ASN A 69 0.41 16.23 -2.00
N PRO A 70 -0.22 15.99 -3.16
CA PRO A 70 -0.42 17.02 -4.19
C PRO A 70 -1.26 18.21 -3.71
N ASN A 71 -2.11 17.99 -2.71
CA ASN A 71 -3.11 18.96 -2.26
C ASN A 71 -2.67 19.72 -1.00
N ALA A 72 -1.42 19.57 -0.56
CA ALA A 72 -0.92 20.21 0.63
C ALA A 72 0.31 21.06 0.34
N THR A 73 0.61 21.99 1.25
CA THR A 73 1.83 22.81 1.22
C THR A 73 3.06 21.93 0.98
N PRO A 74 4.04 22.36 0.16
CA PRO A 74 5.30 21.64 -0.03
C PRO A 74 5.90 21.21 1.32
N GLY A 75 6.21 19.92 1.44
CA GLY A 75 6.72 19.31 2.69
C GLY A 75 5.73 18.39 3.43
N ASN A 76 4.45 18.36 3.03
CA ASN A 76 3.46 17.47 3.65
C ASN A 76 3.42 16.10 2.96
N ASN A 77 3.96 15.08 3.65
CA ASN A 77 3.92 13.69 3.20
C ASN A 77 2.68 12.97 3.72
N GLN A 78 2.19 12.00 2.96
CA GLN A 78 1.11 11.10 3.35
C GLN A 78 1.63 9.68 3.41
N CYS A 79 1.31 8.97 4.48
CA CYS A 79 1.53 7.55 4.61
C CYS A 79 0.22 6.80 4.35
N HIS A 80 0.27 5.85 3.43
CA HIS A 80 -0.86 5.00 3.09
C HIS A 80 -0.57 3.61 3.66
N ILE A 81 -1.40 3.17 4.60
CA ILE A 81 -1.26 1.86 5.27
C ILE A 81 -2.17 0.84 4.60
N LEU A 82 -1.61 -0.33 4.29
CA LEU A 82 -2.28 -1.45 3.65
C LEU A 82 -2.01 -2.73 4.44
N ALA A 83 -2.88 -3.72 4.27
CA ALA A 83 -2.74 -5.04 4.89
C ALA A 83 -2.74 -6.11 3.80
N GLU A 84 -2.00 -7.19 4.06
CA GLU A 84 -1.96 -8.39 3.22
C GLU A 84 -3.37 -8.97 3.04
N HIS A 85 -3.69 -9.39 1.82
CA HIS A 85 -4.95 -10.06 1.50
C HIS A 85 -4.73 -11.47 0.93
N ASP A 86 -3.70 -11.64 0.09
CA ASP A 86 -3.35 -12.92 -0.54
C ASP A 86 -1.93 -13.34 -0.09
N PRO A 87 -1.77 -14.52 0.53
CA PRO A 87 -0.45 -15.01 0.96
C PRO A 87 0.56 -15.21 -0.18
N SER A 88 0.07 -15.45 -1.41
CA SER A 88 0.93 -15.59 -2.59
C SER A 88 1.55 -14.25 -3.03
N GLU A 89 0.89 -13.15 -2.68
CA GLU A 89 1.37 -11.77 -2.84
C GLU A 89 1.74 -11.19 -1.47
N SER A 90 2.62 -11.89 -0.73
CA SER A 90 2.99 -11.44 0.61
C SER A 90 3.53 -10.02 0.64
N VAL A 91 3.40 -9.35 1.79
CA VAL A 91 3.91 -7.99 2.00
C VAL A 91 5.37 -7.83 1.54
N GLN A 92 6.23 -8.78 1.90
CA GLN A 92 7.65 -8.72 1.54
C GLN A 92 7.84 -8.73 0.02
N VAL A 93 7.11 -9.61 -0.68
CA VAL A 93 7.16 -9.70 -2.14
C VAL A 93 6.68 -8.41 -2.80
N ILE A 94 5.58 -7.83 -2.33
CA ILE A 94 5.05 -6.55 -2.85
C ILE A 94 6.06 -5.42 -2.67
N CYS A 95 6.63 -5.28 -1.47
CA CYS A 95 7.59 -4.22 -1.16
C CYS A 95 8.89 -4.39 -1.98
N ASP A 96 9.47 -5.59 -2.00
CA ASP A 96 10.72 -5.86 -2.71
C ASP A 96 10.58 -5.74 -4.22
N PHE A 97 9.43 -6.17 -4.76
CA PHE A 97 9.12 -5.96 -6.17
C PHE A 97 9.01 -4.46 -6.46
N THR A 98 8.23 -3.72 -5.68
CA THR A 98 8.00 -2.28 -5.93
C THR A 98 9.29 -1.46 -5.83
N ASN A 99 10.09 -1.68 -4.78
CA ASN A 99 11.36 -0.98 -4.59
C ASN A 99 12.31 -1.22 -5.77
N ARG A 100 12.47 -2.47 -6.20
CA ARG A 100 13.32 -2.80 -7.36
C ARG A 100 12.75 -2.30 -8.68
N TYR A 101 11.45 -2.45 -8.89
CA TYR A 101 10.80 -2.11 -10.15
C TYR A 101 10.79 -0.60 -10.41
N LEU A 102 10.63 0.20 -9.35
CA LEU A 102 10.61 1.66 -9.41
C LEU A 102 11.97 2.29 -9.07
N ASN A 103 13.00 1.50 -8.73
CA ASN A 103 14.28 2.01 -8.23
C ASN A 103 14.11 3.05 -7.11
N LEU A 104 13.22 2.78 -6.16
CA LEU A 104 13.09 3.62 -4.98
C LEU A 104 14.32 3.38 -4.10
N SER A 105 15.03 4.44 -3.74
CA SER A 105 16.21 4.35 -2.89
C SER A 105 15.85 3.67 -1.56
N GLU A 106 16.65 2.70 -1.13
CA GLU A 106 16.66 2.29 0.28
C GLU A 106 17.15 3.50 1.08
N VAL A 107 16.25 4.14 1.84
CA VAL A 107 16.62 5.21 2.79
C VAL A 107 17.03 4.57 4.10
#